data_AF-A0A6N0LE44-F1
#
_entry.id   AF-A0A6N0LE44-F1
#
_cell.length_a   1.000
_cell.length_b   1.000
_cell.length_c   1.000
_cell.angle_alpha   90.00
_cell.angle_beta   90.00
_cell.angle_gamma   90.00
#
_symmetry.space_group_name_H-M   'P 1'
#
loop_
_entity.id
_entity.type
_entity.pdbx_description
1 polymer ?
#
loop_
_entity_poly.entity_id
_entity_poly.type
_entity_poly.pdbx_seq_one_letter_code
_entity_poly.pdbx_strand_id
1 'polypeptide(L)'
;MFVSTKSSSSESSIKNHNHQFKNFKDWVNFFQDQQISTAVKTEQAEHYLSDLIQQVDVVGMKWLDQPAYVEQHFLEQHHQTCALFQSYLERRKQQQGREYFPTVAHAFEFLAKVAPVKLVDGSWLYSSVQNWNRLENKDLIYIYLEELGMGHTRANHVTMYQELLNHYELNSYAEQLDVSYYEQAAVQLALAYAPPEYLPLVIGFNLGYEQLPLHLLITNYELAELAIDPHYFNVHITIDNAHNGHAHKSLQAYLDHYALAEDPAQYLDLIKKGYVLNDIGKSSTEIITQLNPEQLALKVFQNKALIGQYIHNQKCQFSGKNINEWLSDPAQIADFLKVMLEKGWIVKDAAVEQSRFWKIIDDPDGKMFGVFNATEKQIIKDWIQGATLAARLSTGSKSQLNHQTESVLNRIDQQQIHQLKNRLNRCAAAEQKIDLLIPYVAPHMHHQEVGLWATRQLCQLLFPFQTQAMTYC
;
A
#
# COMPACT_ATOMS: atom_id res chain seq x y z
N MET A 1 21.52 -52.70 -28.15
CA MET A 1 21.05 -52.55 -26.76
C MET A 1 21.99 -51.61 -26.04
N PHE A 2 21.58 -50.36 -25.84
CA PHE A 2 21.85 -49.53 -24.65
C PHE A 2 20.86 -48.36 -24.77
N VAL A 3 19.86 -48.40 -23.90
CA VAL A 3 18.67 -47.56 -23.95
C VAL A 3 18.96 -46.23 -23.28
N SER A 4 18.66 -45.15 -23.99
CA SER A 4 18.65 -43.78 -23.50
C SER A 4 17.48 -43.60 -22.52
N THR A 5 17.78 -43.32 -21.25
CA THR A 5 16.78 -42.92 -20.26
C THR A 5 16.69 -41.39 -20.26
N LYS A 6 15.63 -40.88 -20.90
CA LYS A 6 15.15 -39.50 -20.70
C LYS A 6 14.77 -39.34 -19.22
N SER A 7 15.45 -38.44 -18.53
CA SER A 7 15.03 -37.95 -17.21
C SER A 7 13.81 -37.06 -17.43
N SER A 8 12.66 -37.50 -16.93
CA SER A 8 11.40 -36.75 -16.90
C SER A 8 11.56 -35.55 -15.96
N SER A 9 11.64 -34.34 -16.52
CA SER A 9 11.29 -33.13 -15.80
C SER A 9 9.82 -33.23 -15.42
N SER A 10 9.51 -33.03 -14.14
CA SER A 10 8.14 -32.81 -13.69
C SER A 10 7.61 -31.54 -14.37
N GLU A 11 6.86 -31.73 -15.45
CA GLU A 11 5.96 -30.71 -15.98
C GLU A 11 5.10 -30.22 -14.81
N SER A 12 5.30 -28.97 -14.38
CA SER A 12 4.28 -28.31 -13.59
C SER A 12 3.05 -28.25 -14.48
N SER A 13 1.92 -28.71 -13.96
CA SER A 13 0.64 -28.57 -14.64
C SER A 13 0.32 -27.07 -14.76
N ILE A 14 0.74 -26.45 -15.87
CA ILE A 14 0.36 -25.08 -16.21
C ILE A 14 -1.15 -25.13 -16.45
N LYS A 15 -1.92 -24.66 -15.47
CA LYS A 15 -3.33 -24.40 -15.68
C LYS A 15 -3.42 -23.18 -16.60
N ASN A 16 -3.62 -23.40 -17.90
CA ASN A 16 -4.15 -22.37 -18.80
C ASN A 16 -5.60 -22.09 -18.38
N HIS A 17 -5.76 -21.34 -17.30
CA HIS A 17 -7.03 -20.71 -17.00
C HIS A 17 -7.22 -19.60 -18.03
N ASN A 18 -8.37 -19.61 -18.70
CA ASN A 18 -8.84 -18.46 -19.47
C ASN A 18 -9.10 -17.36 -18.43
N HIS A 19 -8.08 -16.54 -18.12
CA HIS A 19 -8.18 -15.50 -17.09
C HIS A 19 -9.14 -14.42 -17.60
N GLN A 20 -10.31 -14.32 -16.97
CA GLN A 20 -11.29 -13.28 -17.30
C GLN A 20 -11.14 -12.13 -16.31
N PHE A 21 -10.57 -11.02 -16.74
CA PHE A 21 -10.45 -9.81 -15.95
C PHE A 21 -11.72 -8.97 -16.08
N LYS A 22 -12.49 -8.85 -15.00
CA LYS A 22 -13.73 -8.05 -15.00
C LYS A 22 -13.54 -6.68 -14.35
N ASN A 23 -12.52 -6.54 -13.51
CA ASN A 23 -12.24 -5.32 -12.75
C ASN A 23 -10.77 -5.28 -12.29
N PHE A 24 -10.34 -4.18 -11.70
CA PHE A 24 -8.95 -3.99 -11.25
C PHE A 24 -8.52 -4.93 -10.12
N LYS A 25 -9.43 -5.37 -9.25
CA LYS A 25 -9.11 -6.34 -8.19
C LYS A 25 -8.74 -7.71 -8.77
N ASP A 26 -9.35 -8.10 -9.89
CA ASP A 26 -8.98 -9.33 -10.60
C ASP A 26 -7.55 -9.26 -11.14
N TRP A 27 -7.12 -8.09 -11.66
CA TRP A 27 -5.75 -7.84 -12.09
C TRP A 27 -4.75 -7.92 -10.94
N VAL A 28 -5.05 -7.28 -9.81
CA VAL A 28 -4.21 -7.35 -8.61
C VAL A 28 -4.04 -8.80 -8.14
N ASN A 29 -5.14 -9.56 -8.05
CA ASN A 29 -5.10 -10.96 -7.66
C ASN A 29 -4.28 -11.82 -8.63
N PHE A 30 -4.40 -11.58 -9.94
CA PHE A 30 -3.64 -12.30 -10.96
C PHE A 30 -2.12 -12.06 -10.84
N PHE A 31 -1.68 -10.81 -10.73
CA PHE A 31 -0.26 -10.51 -10.61
C PHE A 31 0.31 -10.96 -9.26
N GLN A 32 -0.51 -11.04 -8.21
CA GLN A 32 -0.10 -11.57 -6.92
C GLN A 32 -0.15 -13.11 -6.81
N ASP A 33 -0.75 -13.83 -7.75
CA ASP A 33 -0.84 -15.29 -7.70
C ASP A 33 0.54 -15.95 -7.95
N GLN A 34 1.05 -16.66 -6.94
CA GLN A 34 2.31 -17.41 -6.98
C GLN A 34 2.32 -18.56 -8.00
N GLN A 35 1.15 -19.07 -8.37
CA GLN A 35 1.02 -20.22 -9.28
C GLN A 35 1.13 -19.81 -10.75
N ILE A 36 1.00 -18.51 -11.05
CA ILE A 36 1.08 -17.98 -12.41
C ILE A 36 2.54 -17.65 -12.73
N SER A 37 3.04 -18.19 -13.83
CA SER A 37 4.43 -18.00 -14.24
C SER A 37 4.72 -16.56 -14.63
N THR A 38 5.97 -16.12 -14.43
CA THR A 38 6.43 -14.79 -14.87
C THR A 38 6.16 -14.53 -16.35
N ALA A 39 6.33 -15.54 -17.22
CA ALA A 39 6.07 -15.41 -18.65
C ALA A 39 4.60 -15.03 -18.94
N VAL A 40 3.64 -15.70 -18.28
CA VAL A 40 2.21 -15.38 -18.44
C VAL A 40 1.88 -14.01 -17.85
N LYS A 41 2.51 -13.63 -16.73
CA LYS A 41 2.35 -12.28 -16.16
C LYS A 41 2.88 -11.20 -17.11
N THR A 42 4.05 -11.41 -17.73
CA THR A 42 4.63 -10.48 -18.71
C THR A 42 3.75 -10.33 -19.95
N GLU A 43 3.23 -11.44 -20.51
CA GLU A 43 2.32 -11.38 -21.66
C GLU A 43 1.05 -10.57 -21.32
N GLN A 44 0.45 -10.79 -20.15
CA GLN A 44 -0.75 -10.06 -19.75
C GLN A 44 -0.45 -8.59 -19.39
N ALA A 45 0.71 -8.31 -18.79
CA ALA A 45 1.16 -6.95 -18.53
C ALA A 45 1.37 -6.15 -19.82
N GLU A 46 1.97 -6.77 -20.86
CA GLU A 46 2.15 -6.12 -22.16
C GLU A 46 0.81 -5.71 -22.79
N HIS A 47 -0.18 -6.61 -22.81
CA HIS A 47 -1.53 -6.30 -23.29
C HIS A 47 -2.18 -5.18 -22.47
N TYR A 48 -2.15 -5.29 -21.13
CA TYR A 48 -2.72 -4.29 -20.24
C TYR A 48 -2.11 -2.91 -20.45
N LEU A 49 -0.77 -2.82 -20.48
CA LEU A 49 -0.06 -1.56 -20.65
C LEU A 49 -0.28 -0.98 -22.05
N SER A 50 -0.29 -1.81 -23.10
CA SER A 50 -0.55 -1.37 -24.49
C SER A 50 -1.92 -0.70 -24.63
N ASP A 51 -2.96 -1.27 -24.02
CA ASP A 51 -4.31 -0.70 -24.02
C ASP A 51 -4.41 0.56 -23.16
N LEU A 52 -3.71 0.57 -22.02
CA LEU A 52 -3.73 1.68 -21.07
C LEU A 52 -3.08 2.93 -21.66
N ILE A 53 -1.90 2.81 -22.25
CA ILE A 53 -1.13 3.95 -22.74
C ILE A 53 -1.76 4.63 -23.98
N GLN A 54 -2.71 3.98 -24.64
CA GLN A 54 -3.51 4.60 -25.72
C GLN A 54 -4.51 5.63 -25.19
N GLN A 55 -4.86 5.54 -23.90
CA GLN A 55 -5.88 6.38 -23.26
C GLN A 55 -5.28 7.54 -22.45
N VAL A 56 -3.95 7.58 -22.32
CA VAL A 56 -3.22 8.56 -21.52
C VAL A 56 -3.02 9.85 -22.30
N ASP A 57 -3.42 10.98 -21.71
CA ASP A 57 -3.14 12.31 -22.22
C ASP A 57 -1.82 12.87 -21.65
N VAL A 58 -0.88 13.20 -22.54
CA VAL A 58 0.43 13.75 -22.20
C VAL A 58 0.59 15.23 -22.56
N VAL A 59 -0.47 15.93 -22.95
CA VAL A 59 -0.41 17.34 -23.40
C VAL A 59 0.18 18.27 -22.33
N GLY A 60 -0.05 17.98 -21.04
CA GLY A 60 0.50 18.73 -19.91
C GLY A 60 1.99 18.48 -19.63
N MET A 61 2.61 17.51 -20.30
CA MET A 61 3.96 17.02 -19.97
C MET A 61 5.06 17.62 -20.85
N LYS A 62 4.86 18.84 -21.37
CA LYS A 62 5.85 19.52 -22.23
C LYS A 62 7.17 19.85 -21.54
N TRP A 63 7.15 19.97 -20.21
CA TRP A 63 8.37 20.20 -19.43
C TRP A 63 9.33 19.00 -19.49
N LEU A 64 8.86 17.80 -19.84
CA LEU A 64 9.67 16.61 -20.10
C LEU A 64 10.27 16.58 -21.53
N ASP A 65 9.91 17.49 -22.44
CA ASP A 65 10.44 17.53 -23.81
C ASP A 65 11.95 17.79 -23.85
N GLN A 66 12.50 18.39 -22.79
CA GLN A 66 13.88 18.83 -22.73
C GLN A 66 14.53 18.32 -21.43
N PRO A 67 15.21 17.16 -21.48
CA PRO A 67 15.82 16.53 -20.30
C PRO A 67 16.67 17.47 -19.44
N ALA A 68 17.36 18.43 -20.07
CA ALA A 68 18.20 19.41 -19.39
C ALA A 68 17.47 20.32 -18.38
N TYR A 69 16.13 20.44 -18.47
CA TYR A 69 15.33 21.29 -17.57
C TYR A 69 14.50 20.51 -16.55
N VAL A 70 14.49 19.18 -16.63
CA VAL A 70 13.69 18.31 -15.75
C VAL A 70 14.11 18.45 -14.29
N GLU A 71 15.41 18.50 -14.00
CA GLU A 71 15.93 18.71 -12.65
C GLU A 71 15.44 20.04 -12.04
N GLN A 72 15.56 21.13 -12.81
CA GLN A 72 15.12 22.44 -12.36
C GLN A 72 13.61 22.44 -12.08
N HIS A 73 12.81 21.81 -12.94
CA HIS A 73 11.37 21.69 -12.73
C HIS A 73 11.03 20.98 -11.41
N PHE A 74 11.68 19.85 -11.11
CA PHE A 74 11.47 19.14 -9.85
C PHE A 74 11.90 19.95 -8.62
N LEU A 75 13.01 20.68 -8.69
CA LEU A 75 13.42 21.58 -7.62
C LEU A 75 12.39 22.71 -7.36
N GLU A 76 11.83 23.28 -8.42
CA GLU A 76 10.76 24.29 -8.31
C GLU A 76 9.49 23.72 -7.68
N GLN A 77 9.04 22.53 -8.10
CA GLN A 77 7.89 21.84 -7.52
C GLN A 77 8.13 21.45 -6.05
N HIS A 78 9.34 20.99 -5.72
CA HIS A 78 9.72 20.67 -4.34
C HIS A 78 9.63 21.91 -3.44
N HIS A 79 10.19 23.04 -3.86
CA HIS A 79 10.10 24.30 -3.11
C HIS A 79 8.66 24.78 -2.95
N GLN A 80 7.83 24.65 -3.99
CA GLN A 80 6.41 24.98 -3.91
C GLN A 80 5.68 24.12 -2.88
N THR A 81 5.91 22.80 -2.89
CA THR A 81 5.33 21.87 -1.92
C THR A 81 5.77 22.21 -0.49
N CYS A 82 7.06 22.48 -0.29
CA CYS A 82 7.59 22.89 1.01
C CYS A 82 6.95 24.20 1.49
N ALA A 83 6.76 25.18 0.62
CA ALA A 83 6.09 26.44 0.95
C ALA A 83 4.62 26.22 1.36
N LEU A 84 3.88 25.38 0.62
CA LEU A 84 2.50 25.01 0.98
C LEU A 84 2.43 24.33 2.34
N PHE A 85 3.38 23.44 2.63
CA PHE A 85 3.46 22.79 3.93
C PHE A 85 3.81 23.77 5.07
N GLN A 86 4.69 24.75 4.85
CA GLN A 86 4.94 25.81 5.85
C GLN A 86 3.69 26.63 6.13
N SER A 87 2.93 27.01 5.10
CA SER A 87 1.64 27.69 5.28
C SER A 87 0.63 26.84 6.04
N TYR A 88 0.60 25.52 5.81
CA TYR A 88 -0.19 24.59 6.61
C TYR A 88 0.25 24.65 8.09
N LEU A 89 1.54 24.53 8.40
CA LEU A 89 2.04 24.60 9.77
C LEU A 89 1.74 25.95 10.46
N GLU A 90 1.75 27.06 9.74
CA GLU A 90 1.35 28.37 10.27
C GLU A 90 -0.13 28.39 10.68
N ARG A 91 -1.02 27.82 9.86
CA ARG A 91 -2.44 27.64 10.19
C ARG A 91 -2.62 26.76 11.43
N ARG A 92 -1.87 25.67 11.54
CA ARG A 92 -1.87 24.79 12.74
C ARG A 92 -1.40 25.55 14.00
N LYS A 93 -0.37 26.39 13.90
CA LYS A 93 0.10 27.26 15.01
C LYS A 93 -0.96 28.27 15.45
N GLN A 94 -1.82 28.71 14.53
CA GLN A 94 -2.96 29.59 14.80
C GLN A 94 -4.21 28.84 15.30
N GLN A 95 -4.05 27.60 15.77
CA GLN A 95 -5.12 26.77 16.33
C GLN A 95 -6.25 26.45 15.35
N GLN A 96 -6.00 26.49 14.03
CA GLN A 96 -6.94 25.90 13.08
C GLN A 96 -7.10 24.39 13.32
N GLY A 97 -8.10 23.75 12.73
CA GLY A 97 -8.32 22.31 12.82
C GLY A 97 -7.40 21.50 11.89
N ARG A 98 -7.35 20.17 12.08
CA ARG A 98 -6.70 19.27 11.12
C ARG A 98 -7.41 19.39 9.77
N GLU A 99 -6.66 19.40 8.68
CA GLU A 99 -7.19 19.58 7.32
C GLU A 99 -7.55 18.24 6.68
N TYR A 100 -6.82 17.15 6.99
CA TYR A 100 -7.05 15.85 6.34
C TYR A 100 -7.83 14.89 7.22
N PHE A 101 -7.46 14.79 8.50
CA PHE A 101 -8.01 13.83 9.45
C PHE A 101 -8.57 14.55 10.68
N PRO A 102 -9.79 15.12 10.59
CA PRO A 102 -10.44 15.75 11.74
C PRO A 102 -10.53 14.82 12.96
N THR A 103 -10.63 13.50 12.76
CA THR A 103 -10.72 12.47 13.81
C THR A 103 -9.87 11.24 13.49
N VAL A 104 -9.72 10.33 14.46
CA VAL A 104 -9.05 9.03 14.27
C VAL A 104 -9.80 8.19 13.22
N ALA A 105 -11.13 8.22 13.22
CA ALA A 105 -11.94 7.52 12.22
C ALA A 105 -11.63 7.94 10.77
N HIS A 106 -11.37 9.23 10.51
CA HIS A 106 -10.95 9.70 9.18
C HIS A 106 -9.60 9.08 8.79
N ALA A 107 -8.63 9.09 9.71
CA ALA A 107 -7.33 8.47 9.46
C ALA A 107 -7.45 6.96 9.21
N PHE A 108 -8.25 6.24 10.00
CA PHE A 108 -8.51 4.81 9.76
C PHE A 108 -9.14 4.53 8.41
N GLU A 109 -10.12 5.35 8.01
CA GLU A 109 -10.75 5.23 6.70
C GLU A 109 -9.73 5.44 5.56
N PHE A 110 -8.88 6.46 5.69
CA PHE A 110 -7.81 6.75 4.73
C PHE A 110 -6.82 5.58 4.64
N LEU A 111 -6.32 5.08 5.77
CA LEU A 111 -5.38 3.95 5.82
C LEU A 111 -5.95 2.69 5.19
N ALA A 112 -7.24 2.40 5.42
CA ALA A 112 -7.90 1.28 4.75
C ALA A 112 -8.00 1.52 3.24
N LYS A 113 -8.45 2.71 2.81
CA LYS A 113 -8.71 3.04 1.39
C LYS A 113 -7.45 3.09 0.52
N VAL A 114 -6.30 3.50 1.07
CA VAL A 114 -5.02 3.51 0.34
C VAL A 114 -4.31 2.15 0.40
N ALA A 115 -4.80 1.18 1.18
CA ALA A 115 -4.12 -0.11 1.33
C ALA A 115 -3.81 -0.84 0.02
N PRO A 116 -4.68 -0.89 -1.00
CA PRO A 116 -4.35 -1.60 -2.24
C PRO A 116 -3.05 -1.13 -2.89
N VAL A 117 -2.81 0.18 -2.95
CA VAL A 117 -1.59 0.74 -3.54
C VAL A 117 -0.38 0.57 -2.62
N LYS A 118 -0.56 0.72 -1.30
CA LYS A 118 0.52 0.62 -0.32
C LYS A 118 0.99 -0.83 -0.07
N LEU A 119 0.14 -1.82 -0.35
CA LEU A 119 0.47 -3.24 -0.27
C LEU A 119 1.22 -3.77 -1.51
N VAL A 120 1.44 -2.93 -2.53
CA VAL A 120 2.24 -3.28 -3.72
C VAL A 120 3.37 -2.28 -3.98
N ASP A 121 3.75 -1.54 -2.94
CA ASP A 121 4.74 -0.47 -3.03
C ASP A 121 6.11 -0.97 -3.52
N GLY A 122 6.77 -0.16 -4.32
CA GLY A 122 7.98 -0.51 -5.07
C GLY A 122 7.80 -1.50 -6.23
N SER A 123 6.64 -2.16 -6.37
CA SER A 123 6.49 -3.30 -7.30
C SER A 123 6.79 -2.95 -8.76
N TRP A 124 6.50 -1.73 -9.21
CA TRP A 124 6.69 -1.29 -10.60
C TRP A 124 8.14 -1.43 -11.08
N LEU A 125 9.11 -1.39 -10.16
CA LEU A 125 10.54 -1.52 -10.48
C LEU A 125 11.02 -2.96 -10.66
N TYR A 126 10.20 -3.98 -10.37
CA TYR A 126 10.63 -5.39 -10.46
C TYR A 126 11.18 -5.76 -11.85
N SER A 127 10.62 -5.19 -12.91
CA SER A 127 11.05 -5.40 -14.30
C SER A 127 12.49 -4.93 -14.56
N SER A 128 12.99 -3.94 -13.80
CA SER A 128 14.38 -3.46 -13.91
C SER A 128 15.40 -4.52 -13.48
N VAL A 129 15.04 -5.36 -12.48
CA VAL A 129 15.95 -6.38 -11.92
C VAL A 129 16.21 -7.52 -12.91
N GLN A 130 15.30 -7.76 -13.85
CA GLN A 130 15.50 -8.77 -14.91
C GLN A 130 16.71 -8.44 -15.81
N ASN A 131 17.09 -7.17 -15.87
CA ASN A 131 18.23 -6.66 -16.63
C ASN A 131 19.30 -6.08 -15.70
N TRP A 132 19.57 -6.76 -14.59
CA TRP A 132 20.48 -6.31 -13.53
C TRP A 132 21.92 -6.02 -13.97
N ASN A 133 22.34 -6.64 -15.07
CA ASN A 133 23.69 -6.50 -15.63
C ASN A 133 23.88 -5.22 -16.45
N ARG A 134 22.82 -4.43 -16.68
CA ARG A 134 22.88 -3.14 -17.36
C ARG A 134 23.18 -2.03 -16.36
N LEU A 135 24.18 -1.19 -16.68
CA LEU A 135 24.66 -0.16 -15.76
C LEU A 135 23.62 0.93 -15.52
N GLU A 136 22.89 1.30 -16.57
CA GLU A 136 21.82 2.30 -16.55
C GLU A 136 20.63 1.90 -15.66
N ASN A 137 20.45 0.61 -15.37
CA ASN A 137 19.41 0.12 -14.45
C ASN A 137 19.83 0.17 -12.98
N LYS A 138 21.10 0.46 -12.67
CA LYS A 138 21.65 0.32 -11.32
C LYS A 138 20.89 1.14 -10.29
N ASP A 139 20.52 2.38 -10.62
CA ASP A 139 19.79 3.24 -9.69
C ASP A 139 18.33 2.80 -9.49
N LEU A 140 17.64 2.34 -10.54
CA LEU A 140 16.29 1.76 -10.43
C LEU A 140 16.27 0.51 -9.54
N ILE A 141 17.25 -0.37 -9.71
CA ILE A 141 17.37 -1.59 -8.89
C ILE A 141 17.72 -1.23 -7.45
N TYR A 142 18.55 -0.21 -7.24
CA TYR A 142 18.88 0.25 -5.89
C TYR A 142 17.64 0.79 -5.17
N ILE A 143 16.86 1.67 -5.82
CA ILE A 143 15.56 2.16 -5.32
C ILE A 143 14.69 0.96 -4.97
N TYR A 144 14.51 0.01 -5.90
CA TYR A 144 13.69 -1.16 -5.66
C TYR A 144 14.11 -1.93 -4.41
N LEU A 145 15.40 -2.22 -4.24
CA LEU A 145 15.89 -2.95 -3.08
C LEU A 145 15.72 -2.16 -1.77
N GLU A 146 15.77 -0.83 -1.78
CA GLU A 146 15.42 0.01 -0.62
C GLU A 146 13.93 -0.09 -0.29
N GLU A 147 13.02 -0.06 -1.27
CA GLU A 147 11.58 -0.30 -1.08
C GLU A 147 11.30 -1.68 -0.44
N LEU A 148 12.08 -2.69 -0.83
CA LEU A 148 12.02 -4.02 -0.21
C LEU A 148 12.70 -4.09 1.17
N GLY A 149 13.12 -2.96 1.74
CA GLY A 149 13.77 -2.83 3.04
C GLY A 149 15.17 -3.42 3.09
N MET A 150 15.80 -3.61 1.94
CA MET A 150 17.05 -4.37 1.78
C MET A 150 16.95 -5.77 2.41
N GLY A 151 15.71 -6.30 2.45
CA GLY A 151 15.33 -7.58 3.04
C GLY A 151 15.14 -7.57 4.56
N HIS A 152 15.09 -6.42 5.23
CA HIS A 152 14.74 -6.31 6.64
C HIS A 152 13.23 -6.09 6.80
N THR A 153 12.56 -6.94 7.60
CA THR A 153 11.11 -6.88 7.83
C THR A 153 10.64 -5.52 8.34
N ARG A 154 11.42 -4.87 9.21
CA ARG A 154 11.06 -3.53 9.73
C ARG A 154 11.29 -2.41 8.72
N ALA A 155 12.04 -2.65 7.65
CA ALA A 155 12.36 -1.66 6.64
C ALA A 155 11.59 -1.88 5.32
N ASN A 156 10.96 -3.05 5.14
CA ASN A 156 10.24 -3.39 3.92
C ASN A 156 8.87 -2.69 3.92
N HIS A 157 8.57 -1.95 2.87
CA HIS A 157 7.43 -1.04 2.83
C HIS A 157 6.09 -1.78 2.93
N VAL A 158 5.98 -2.92 2.27
CA VAL A 158 4.77 -3.76 2.32
C VAL A 158 4.58 -4.35 3.71
N THR A 159 5.63 -4.87 4.36
CA THR A 159 5.50 -5.40 5.73
C THR A 159 5.22 -4.29 6.76
N MET A 160 5.81 -3.10 6.61
CA MET A 160 5.47 -1.93 7.44
C MET A 160 3.98 -1.61 7.34
N TYR A 161 3.43 -1.58 6.12
CA TYR A 161 2.02 -1.24 5.92
C TYR A 161 1.09 -2.35 6.42
N GLN A 162 1.47 -3.62 6.25
CA GLN A 162 0.75 -4.76 6.83
C GLN A 162 0.73 -4.67 8.36
N GLU A 163 1.86 -4.35 9.00
CA GLU A 163 1.94 -4.16 10.44
C GLU A 163 1.03 -3.02 10.91
N LEU A 164 1.01 -1.90 10.18
CA LEU A 164 0.13 -0.77 10.46
C LEU A 164 -1.36 -1.17 10.41
N LEU A 165 -1.78 -1.86 9.35
CA LEU A 165 -3.17 -2.33 9.23
C LEU A 165 -3.53 -3.35 10.31
N ASN A 166 -2.62 -4.28 10.62
CA ASN A 166 -2.82 -5.29 11.66
C ASN A 166 -2.95 -4.67 13.05
N HIS A 167 -2.09 -3.70 13.38
CA HIS A 167 -2.08 -3.03 14.68
C HIS A 167 -3.43 -2.35 14.98
N TYR A 168 -4.04 -1.75 13.96
CA TYR A 168 -5.35 -1.09 14.07
C TYR A 168 -6.52 -1.97 13.59
N GLU A 169 -6.32 -3.27 13.36
CA GLU A 169 -7.35 -4.21 12.92
C GLU A 169 -8.14 -3.75 11.66
N LEU A 170 -7.46 -3.11 10.70
CA LEU A 170 -8.07 -2.48 9.52
C LEU A 170 -8.15 -3.40 8.28
N ASN A 171 -7.57 -4.60 8.31
CA ASN A 171 -7.48 -5.49 7.14
C ASN A 171 -8.84 -5.77 6.47
N SER A 172 -9.88 -6.06 7.27
CA SER A 172 -11.20 -6.36 6.73
C SER A 172 -11.84 -5.16 6.01
N TYR A 173 -11.50 -3.93 6.40
CA TYR A 173 -11.95 -2.71 5.73
C TYR A 173 -11.20 -2.50 4.41
N ALA A 174 -9.90 -2.78 4.38
CA ALA A 174 -9.08 -2.73 3.17
C ALA A 174 -9.52 -3.78 2.12
N GLU A 175 -9.96 -4.97 2.55
CA GLU A 175 -10.41 -6.04 1.64
C GLU A 175 -11.80 -5.80 1.05
N GLN A 176 -12.65 -5.03 1.72
CA GLN A 176 -14.05 -4.79 1.35
C GLN A 176 -14.26 -3.52 0.52
N LEU A 177 -13.18 -2.92 0.00
CA LEU A 177 -13.23 -1.74 -0.84
C LEU A 177 -13.90 -2.01 -2.19
N ASP A 178 -14.47 -0.94 -2.76
CA ASP A 178 -14.90 -0.92 -4.14
C ASP A 178 -13.72 -1.15 -5.10
N VAL A 179 -13.98 -1.75 -6.26
CA VAL A 179 -12.96 -2.11 -7.24
C VAL A 179 -12.18 -0.91 -7.78
N SER A 180 -12.75 0.32 -7.74
CA SER A 180 -12.05 1.54 -8.16
C SER A 180 -10.80 1.88 -7.33
N TYR A 181 -10.71 1.37 -6.09
CA TYR A 181 -9.52 1.58 -5.25
C TYR A 181 -8.32 0.70 -5.65
N TYR A 182 -8.51 -0.28 -6.54
CA TYR A 182 -7.47 -1.22 -6.96
C TYR A 182 -6.78 -0.83 -8.27
N GLU A 183 -7.26 0.21 -8.97
CA GLU A 183 -6.73 0.61 -10.28
C GLU A 183 -5.24 0.88 -10.23
N GLN A 184 -4.79 1.74 -9.30
CA GLN A 184 -3.38 2.09 -9.23
C GLN A 184 -2.48 0.91 -8.85
N ALA A 185 -2.98 0.02 -7.98
CA ALA A 185 -2.28 -1.20 -7.61
C ALA A 185 -2.12 -2.16 -8.81
N ALA A 186 -3.15 -2.26 -9.65
CA ALA A 186 -3.09 -3.05 -10.88
C ALA A 186 -2.05 -2.48 -11.86
N VAL A 187 -1.95 -1.16 -12.00
CA VAL A 187 -0.96 -0.49 -12.86
C VAL A 187 0.47 -0.74 -12.35
N GLN A 188 0.73 -0.56 -11.06
CA GLN A 188 2.06 -0.85 -10.48
C GLN A 188 2.48 -2.30 -10.72
N LEU A 189 1.56 -3.25 -10.50
CA LEU A 189 1.82 -4.66 -10.73
C LEU A 189 1.97 -5.01 -12.22
N ALA A 190 1.28 -4.33 -13.14
CA ALA A 190 1.52 -4.51 -14.56
C ALA A 190 2.92 -4.02 -14.96
N LEU A 191 3.33 -2.84 -14.46
CA LEU A 191 4.68 -2.29 -14.68
C LEU A 191 5.79 -3.21 -14.12
N ALA A 192 5.52 -3.91 -13.02
CA ALA A 192 6.43 -4.90 -12.44
C ALA A 192 6.84 -6.00 -13.43
N TYR A 193 5.95 -6.32 -14.38
CA TYR A 193 6.16 -7.34 -15.40
C TYR A 193 6.26 -6.76 -16.83
N ALA A 194 6.48 -5.45 -16.95
CA ALA A 194 6.64 -4.79 -18.24
C ALA A 194 7.79 -5.40 -19.05
N PRO A 195 7.60 -5.65 -20.36
CA PRO A 195 8.67 -6.11 -21.22
C PRO A 195 9.70 -4.98 -21.46
N PRO A 196 10.93 -5.30 -21.92
CA PRO A 196 12.03 -4.32 -22.04
C PRO A 196 11.70 -3.05 -22.84
N GLU A 197 10.88 -3.16 -23.88
CA GLU A 197 10.39 -2.04 -24.70
C GLU A 197 9.52 -1.05 -23.92
N TYR A 198 8.93 -1.48 -22.80
CA TYR A 198 8.11 -0.67 -21.90
C TYR A 198 8.86 -0.22 -20.65
N LEU A 199 10.17 -0.49 -20.54
CA LEU A 199 11.00 0.05 -19.46
C LEU A 199 10.91 1.60 -19.34
N PRO A 200 10.79 2.38 -20.44
CA PRO A 200 10.55 3.82 -20.31
C PRO A 200 9.22 4.17 -19.61
N LEU A 201 8.18 3.34 -19.68
CA LEU A 201 6.96 3.55 -18.88
C LEU A 201 7.26 3.42 -17.37
N VAL A 202 8.08 2.42 -17.01
CA VAL A 202 8.50 2.18 -15.62
C VAL A 202 9.33 3.36 -15.10
N ILE A 203 10.28 3.86 -15.91
CA ILE A 203 11.10 5.03 -15.54
C ILE A 203 10.22 6.26 -15.40
N GLY A 204 9.30 6.50 -16.33
CA GLY A 204 8.35 7.61 -16.26
C GLY A 204 7.50 7.57 -14.99
N PHE A 205 6.94 6.39 -14.67
CA PHE A 205 6.18 6.19 -13.44
C PHE A 205 7.02 6.51 -12.20
N ASN A 206 8.25 5.98 -12.16
CA ASN A 206 9.19 6.21 -11.06
C ASN A 206 9.58 7.69 -10.94
N LEU A 207 9.73 8.42 -12.04
CA LEU A 207 10.02 9.86 -11.99
C LEU A 207 8.92 10.65 -11.28
N GLY A 208 7.66 10.29 -11.49
CA GLY A 208 6.52 10.93 -10.85
C GLY A 208 6.32 10.50 -9.40
N TYR A 209 6.38 9.19 -9.15
CA TYR A 209 6.09 8.60 -7.84
C TYR A 209 7.10 9.03 -6.76
N GLU A 210 8.38 9.18 -7.13
CA GLU A 210 9.46 9.58 -6.23
C GLU A 210 9.49 11.09 -5.90
N GLN A 211 8.56 11.88 -6.46
CA GLN A 211 8.46 13.28 -6.05
C GLN A 211 7.77 13.36 -4.68
N LEU A 212 8.05 14.41 -3.91
CA LEU A 212 7.44 14.64 -2.61
C LEU A 212 6.07 15.33 -2.76
N PRO A 213 4.92 14.63 -2.69
CA PRO A 213 3.62 15.28 -2.71
C PRO A 213 3.30 15.94 -1.35
N LEU A 214 2.59 17.06 -1.39
CA LEU A 214 2.14 17.77 -0.19
C LEU A 214 1.36 16.86 0.78
N HIS A 215 0.58 15.93 0.24
CA HIS A 215 -0.27 15.11 1.08
C HIS A 215 0.54 14.23 2.04
N LEU A 216 1.72 13.71 1.65
CA LEU A 216 2.54 12.88 2.53
C LEU A 216 3.01 13.67 3.75
N LEU A 217 3.42 14.93 3.57
CA LEU A 217 3.83 15.82 4.66
C LEU A 217 2.71 16.06 5.68
N ILE A 218 1.51 16.36 5.20
CA ILE A 218 0.34 16.60 6.07
C ILE A 218 -0.15 15.30 6.71
N THR A 219 -0.24 14.20 5.95
CA THR A 219 -0.62 12.88 6.46
C THR A 219 0.33 12.45 7.58
N ASN A 220 1.65 12.50 7.36
CA ASN A 220 2.64 12.19 8.39
C ASN A 220 2.47 13.05 9.65
N TYR A 221 2.25 14.36 9.48
CA TYR A 221 2.05 15.28 10.60
C TYR A 221 0.78 14.95 11.40
N GLU A 222 -0.36 14.76 10.72
CA GLU A 222 -1.65 14.57 11.39
C GLU A 222 -1.82 13.17 11.98
N LEU A 223 -1.26 12.12 11.37
CA LEU A 223 -1.21 10.78 11.97
C LEU A 223 -0.46 10.81 13.31
N ALA A 224 0.71 11.45 13.33
CA ALA A 224 1.49 11.62 14.56
C ALA A 224 0.70 12.40 15.64
N GLU A 225 -0.03 13.46 15.25
CA GLU A 225 -0.88 14.24 16.15
C GLU A 225 -2.02 13.39 16.75
N LEU A 226 -2.62 12.51 15.93
CA LEU A 226 -3.66 11.55 16.31
C LEU A 226 -3.13 10.35 17.11
N ALA A 227 -1.82 10.28 17.35
CA ALA A 227 -1.12 9.14 17.96
C ALA A 227 -1.32 7.83 17.17
N ILE A 228 -1.33 7.94 15.84
CA ILE A 228 -1.26 6.84 14.89
C ILE A 228 0.18 6.78 14.37
N ASP A 229 0.75 5.57 14.25
CA ASP A 229 2.12 5.40 13.77
C ASP A 229 2.28 5.95 12.33
N PRO A 230 3.08 7.02 12.12
CA PRO A 230 3.27 7.60 10.81
C PRO A 230 4.45 6.99 10.05
N HIS A 231 5.14 5.98 10.61
CA HIS A 231 6.46 5.54 10.14
C HIS A 231 6.54 5.25 8.63
N TYR A 232 5.55 4.52 8.10
CA TYR A 232 5.46 4.23 6.66
C TYR A 232 5.45 5.50 5.80
N PHE A 233 4.71 6.54 6.19
CA PHE A 233 4.66 7.81 5.45
C PHE A 233 5.90 8.66 5.70
N ASN A 234 6.52 8.51 6.88
CA ASN A 234 7.72 9.26 7.25
C ASN A 234 8.93 8.85 6.41
N VAL A 235 9.11 7.56 6.14
CA VAL A 235 10.28 7.08 5.39
C VAL A 235 10.33 7.67 3.98
N HIS A 236 9.20 7.75 3.28
CA HIS A 236 9.05 8.39 1.97
C HIS A 236 9.39 9.90 1.98
N ILE A 237 9.23 10.60 3.11
CA ILE A 237 9.69 12.00 3.22
C ILE A 237 11.22 12.08 3.25
N THR A 238 11.89 11.05 3.80
CA THR A 238 13.34 11.05 4.03
C THR A 238 14.14 10.42 2.90
N ILE A 239 13.70 9.30 2.36
CA ILE A 239 14.43 8.54 1.34
C ILE A 239 14.16 9.11 -0.07
N ASP A 240 12.98 9.69 -0.33
CA ASP A 240 12.61 10.28 -1.62
C ASP A 240 13.13 11.73 -1.78
N ASN A 241 14.27 12.05 -1.15
CA ASN A 241 14.80 13.40 -1.16
C ASN A 241 15.53 13.74 -2.48
N ALA A 242 15.45 15.00 -2.89
CA ALA A 242 16.02 15.50 -4.15
C ALA A 242 17.57 15.61 -4.16
N HIS A 243 18.26 15.35 -3.04
CA HIS A 243 19.71 15.52 -2.95
C HIS A 243 20.45 14.22 -3.28
N ASN A 244 20.21 13.16 -2.51
CA ASN A 244 20.85 11.85 -2.71
C ASN A 244 19.88 10.68 -2.61
N GLY A 245 18.60 10.99 -2.46
CA GLY A 245 17.50 10.04 -2.33
C GLY A 245 16.99 9.51 -3.66
N HIS A 246 15.84 8.84 -3.60
CA HIS A 246 15.21 8.18 -4.74
C HIS A 246 14.84 9.15 -5.86
N ALA A 247 14.36 10.35 -5.54
CA ALA A 247 14.07 11.38 -6.53
C ALA A 247 15.29 11.71 -7.41
N HIS A 248 16.48 11.87 -6.81
CA HIS A 248 17.71 12.13 -7.54
C HIS A 248 18.15 10.91 -8.39
N LYS A 249 18.05 9.71 -7.82
CA LYS A 249 18.38 8.44 -8.52
C LYS A 249 17.46 8.17 -9.70
N SER A 250 16.17 8.44 -9.53
CA SER A 250 15.14 8.34 -10.56
C SER A 250 15.46 9.27 -11.73
N LEU A 251 15.84 10.52 -11.43
CA LEU A 251 16.30 11.47 -12.43
C LEU A 251 17.57 11.01 -13.15
N GLN A 252 18.55 10.45 -12.43
CA GLN A 252 19.77 9.92 -13.04
C GLN A 252 19.48 8.76 -13.99
N ALA A 253 18.64 7.80 -13.57
CA ALA A 253 18.22 6.69 -14.43
C ALA A 253 17.52 7.20 -15.69
N TYR A 254 16.64 8.20 -15.58
CA TYR A 254 16.04 8.86 -16.74
C TYR A 254 17.07 9.45 -17.69
N LEU A 255 18.05 10.20 -17.20
CA LEU A 255 19.07 10.83 -18.04
C LEU A 255 19.99 9.80 -18.70
N ASP A 256 20.38 8.75 -17.97
CA ASP A 256 21.24 7.68 -18.47
C ASP A 256 20.55 6.90 -19.59
N HIS A 257 19.28 6.54 -19.39
CA HIS A 257 18.49 5.86 -20.42
C HIS A 257 18.18 6.76 -21.62
N TYR A 258 17.94 8.07 -21.42
CA TYR A 258 17.78 9.03 -22.51
C TYR A 258 19.04 9.11 -23.39
N ALA A 259 20.22 9.15 -22.77
CA ALA A 259 21.50 9.24 -23.49
C ALA A 259 21.79 8.00 -24.36
N LEU A 260 21.20 6.84 -24.01
CA LEU A 260 21.35 5.58 -24.73
C LEU A 260 20.19 5.28 -25.68
N ALA A 261 19.14 6.11 -25.72
CA ALA A 261 17.94 5.84 -26.51
C ALA A 261 18.24 5.89 -28.02
N GLU A 262 17.89 4.83 -28.74
CA GLU A 262 17.97 4.78 -30.21
C GLU A 262 16.99 5.77 -30.86
N ASP A 263 15.78 5.89 -30.28
CA ASP A 263 14.78 6.89 -30.62
C ASP A 263 14.43 7.74 -29.38
N PRO A 264 15.09 8.89 -29.19
CA PRO A 264 14.82 9.79 -28.08
C PRO A 264 13.37 10.31 -28.04
N ALA A 265 12.72 10.45 -29.19
CA ALA A 265 11.35 10.95 -29.24
C ALA A 265 10.35 9.89 -28.73
N GLN A 266 10.53 8.63 -29.17
CA GLN A 266 9.74 7.51 -28.65
C GLN A 266 9.99 7.29 -27.15
N TYR A 267 11.25 7.38 -26.72
CA TYR A 267 11.61 7.29 -25.30
C TYR A 267 10.87 8.35 -24.47
N LEU A 268 10.92 9.62 -24.88
CA LEU A 268 10.24 10.70 -24.17
C LEU A 268 8.70 10.56 -24.18
N ASP A 269 8.11 10.06 -25.27
CA ASP A 269 6.67 9.78 -25.31
C ASP A 269 6.25 8.74 -24.25
N LEU A 270 7.00 7.65 -24.14
CA LEU A 270 6.75 6.63 -23.13
C LEU A 270 7.08 7.14 -21.71
N ILE A 271 8.13 7.92 -21.51
CA ILE A 271 8.41 8.57 -20.22
C ILE A 271 7.21 9.40 -19.76
N LYS A 272 6.63 10.24 -20.63
CA LYS A 272 5.48 11.06 -20.27
C LYS A 272 4.25 10.22 -19.95
N LYS A 273 4.01 9.16 -20.72
CA LYS A 273 2.90 8.22 -20.46
C LYS A 273 3.09 7.57 -19.10
N GLY A 274 4.27 7.01 -18.83
CA GLY A 274 4.65 6.46 -17.53
C GLY A 274 4.47 7.46 -16.40
N TYR A 275 4.92 8.71 -16.60
CA TYR A 275 4.75 9.79 -15.63
C TYR A 275 3.27 10.00 -15.31
N VAL A 276 2.38 10.11 -16.30
CA VAL A 276 0.95 10.28 -16.02
C VAL A 276 0.35 9.07 -15.28
N LEU A 277 0.84 7.85 -15.54
CA LEU A 277 0.40 6.65 -14.81
C LEU A 277 0.69 6.70 -13.31
N ASN A 278 1.61 7.56 -12.83
CA ASN A 278 1.91 7.65 -11.39
C ASN A 278 0.72 8.17 -10.54
N ASP A 279 -0.26 8.84 -11.17
CA ASP A 279 -1.43 9.42 -10.50
C ASP A 279 -2.76 8.92 -11.10
N ILE A 280 -2.77 7.77 -11.78
CA ILE A 280 -3.99 7.17 -12.33
C ILE A 280 -4.85 6.50 -11.24
N GLY A 281 -6.16 6.45 -11.47
CA GLY A 281 -7.14 6.00 -10.49
C GLY A 281 -7.37 7.02 -9.39
N LYS A 282 -7.83 6.57 -8.22
CA LYS A 282 -8.09 7.45 -7.09
C LYS A 282 -6.79 7.87 -6.41
N SER A 283 -6.45 9.15 -6.52
CA SER A 283 -5.27 9.70 -5.83
C SER A 283 -5.49 9.79 -4.32
N SER A 284 -4.41 9.79 -3.53
CA SER A 284 -4.49 9.98 -2.08
C SER A 284 -5.23 11.27 -1.71
N THR A 285 -5.02 12.35 -2.48
CA THR A 285 -5.70 13.63 -2.29
C THR A 285 -7.19 13.52 -2.54
N GLU A 286 -7.61 12.83 -3.61
CA GLU A 286 -9.03 12.59 -3.87
C GLU A 286 -9.67 11.77 -2.73
N ILE A 287 -9.00 10.70 -2.28
CA ILE A 287 -9.47 9.86 -1.18
C ILE A 287 -9.69 10.69 0.09
N ILE A 288 -8.76 11.58 0.43
CA ILE A 288 -8.84 12.47 1.60
C ILE A 288 -10.08 13.38 1.52
N THR A 289 -10.39 13.93 0.35
CA THR A 289 -11.59 14.77 0.18
C THR A 289 -12.91 13.99 0.24
N GLN A 290 -12.87 12.67 0.05
CA GLN A 290 -14.03 11.78 0.03
C GLN A 290 -14.18 10.93 1.31
N LEU A 291 -13.42 11.21 2.36
CA LEU A 291 -13.55 10.50 3.65
C LEU A 291 -14.92 10.79 4.25
N ASN A 292 -15.57 9.74 4.78
CA ASN A 292 -16.88 9.80 5.37
C ASN A 292 -16.98 8.83 6.57
N PRO A 293 -16.62 9.29 7.78
CA PRO A 293 -16.70 8.47 8.99
C PRO A 293 -18.09 7.97 9.33
N GLU A 294 -19.16 8.64 8.88
CA GLU A 294 -20.53 8.16 9.07
C GLU A 294 -20.78 6.87 8.26
N GLN A 295 -20.33 6.83 7.01
CA GLN A 295 -20.38 5.61 6.20
C GLN A 295 -19.49 4.50 6.79
N LEU A 296 -18.31 4.87 7.32
CA LEU A 296 -17.46 3.91 8.00
C LEU A 296 -18.13 3.34 9.27
N ALA A 297 -18.77 4.18 10.08
CA ALA A 297 -19.53 3.73 11.25
C ALA A 297 -20.73 2.86 10.86
N LEU A 298 -21.49 3.24 9.83
CA LEU A 298 -22.56 2.42 9.27
C LEU A 298 -22.05 1.03 8.89
N LYS A 299 -20.89 0.96 8.24
CA LYS A 299 -20.26 -0.31 7.85
C LYS A 299 -19.92 -1.19 9.06
N VAL A 300 -19.41 -0.60 10.15
CA VAL A 300 -19.19 -1.31 11.43
C VAL A 300 -20.49 -1.99 11.87
N PHE A 301 -21.60 -1.24 11.93
CA PHE A 301 -22.89 -1.78 12.38
C PHE A 301 -23.45 -2.85 11.44
N GLN A 302 -23.32 -2.67 10.13
CA GLN A 302 -23.72 -3.67 9.13
C GLN A 302 -22.96 -4.98 9.29
N ASN A 303 -21.65 -4.91 9.52
CA ASN A 303 -20.83 -6.09 9.76
C ASN A 303 -21.23 -6.82 11.06
N LYS A 304 -21.58 -6.08 12.12
CA LYS A 304 -22.10 -6.68 13.36
C LYS A 304 -23.48 -7.31 13.19
N ALA A 305 -24.34 -6.74 12.35
CA ALA A 305 -25.68 -7.26 12.09
C ALA A 305 -25.66 -8.70 11.57
N LEU A 306 -24.71 -9.03 10.68
CA LEU A 306 -24.54 -10.38 10.10
C LEU A 306 -24.48 -11.48 11.16
N ILE A 307 -23.84 -11.20 12.30
CA ILE A 307 -23.63 -12.16 13.39
C ILE A 307 -24.64 -11.95 14.53
N GLY A 308 -24.95 -10.70 14.87
CA GLY A 308 -25.74 -10.34 16.06
C GLY A 308 -27.26 -10.59 15.95
N GLN A 309 -27.77 -10.87 14.76
CA GLN A 309 -29.21 -10.94 14.45
C GLN A 309 -30.05 -11.99 15.22
N TYR A 310 -29.46 -12.86 16.04
CA TYR A 310 -30.19 -13.94 16.73
C TYR A 310 -30.12 -13.90 18.26
N ILE A 311 -29.31 -13.03 18.86
CA ILE A 311 -28.85 -13.19 20.25
C ILE A 311 -29.50 -12.18 21.21
N HIS A 312 -30.22 -11.17 20.70
CA HIS A 312 -30.85 -10.15 21.54
C HIS A 312 -32.23 -10.58 22.07
N ASN A 313 -32.55 -10.08 23.27
CA ASN A 313 -33.86 -10.29 23.90
C ASN A 313 -34.93 -9.42 23.21
N GLN A 314 -36.10 -10.01 22.96
CA GLN A 314 -37.25 -9.34 22.32
C GLN A 314 -37.95 -8.28 23.18
N LYS A 315 -37.59 -8.13 24.46
CA LYS A 315 -38.20 -7.14 25.38
C LYS A 315 -37.97 -5.68 24.99
N CYS A 316 -36.91 -5.38 24.23
CA CYS A 316 -36.61 -4.02 23.78
C CYS A 316 -37.03 -3.87 22.31
N GLN A 317 -37.90 -2.90 22.04
CA GLN A 317 -38.40 -2.62 20.70
C GLN A 317 -38.19 -1.15 20.33
N PHE A 318 -37.85 -0.94 19.06
CA PHE A 318 -37.67 0.36 18.44
C PHE A 318 -38.61 0.44 17.24
N SER A 319 -39.55 1.39 17.28
CA SER A 319 -40.55 1.59 16.22
C SER A 319 -41.28 0.31 15.80
N GLY A 320 -41.66 -0.52 16.77
CA GLY A 320 -42.43 -1.75 16.56
C GLY A 320 -41.62 -2.98 16.13
N LYS A 321 -40.30 -2.84 15.92
CA LYS A 321 -39.38 -3.96 15.66
C LYS A 321 -38.46 -4.21 16.86
N ASN A 322 -38.17 -5.46 17.17
CA ASN A 322 -37.14 -5.85 18.12
C ASN A 322 -35.73 -5.75 17.49
N ILE A 323 -34.68 -5.86 18.30
CA ILE A 323 -33.30 -5.70 17.81
C ILE A 323 -32.93 -6.78 16.77
N ASN A 324 -33.32 -8.05 16.98
CA ASN A 324 -33.03 -9.13 16.03
C ASN A 324 -33.69 -8.86 14.66
N GLU A 325 -34.91 -8.31 14.65
CA GLU A 325 -35.60 -7.91 13.41
C GLU A 325 -34.88 -6.77 12.69
N TRP A 326 -34.35 -5.78 13.41
CA TRP A 326 -33.53 -4.73 12.82
C TRP A 326 -32.21 -5.25 12.25
N LEU A 327 -31.57 -6.20 12.93
CA LEU A 327 -30.28 -6.77 12.51
C LEU A 327 -30.41 -7.86 11.43
N SER A 328 -31.63 -8.34 11.15
CA SER A 328 -31.88 -9.44 10.20
C SER A 328 -31.48 -9.15 8.75
N ASP A 329 -31.38 -7.86 8.38
CA ASP A 329 -30.91 -7.42 7.07
C ASP A 329 -29.98 -6.20 7.25
N PRO A 330 -28.69 -6.29 6.85
CA PRO A 330 -27.76 -5.17 6.90
C PRO A 330 -28.25 -3.90 6.19
N ALA A 331 -29.14 -4.02 5.19
CA ALA A 331 -29.72 -2.87 4.50
C ALA A 331 -30.62 -2.01 5.44
N GLN A 332 -31.19 -2.61 6.49
CA GLN A 332 -32.06 -1.92 7.45
C GLN A 332 -31.27 -1.11 8.50
N ILE A 333 -29.95 -1.25 8.58
CA ILE A 333 -29.15 -0.67 9.65
C ILE A 333 -29.13 0.85 9.60
N ALA A 334 -29.12 1.45 8.40
CA ALA A 334 -29.21 2.90 8.26
C ALA A 334 -30.50 3.46 8.89
N ASP A 335 -31.64 2.82 8.61
CA ASP A 335 -32.93 3.18 9.22
C ASP A 335 -32.94 2.93 10.72
N PHE A 336 -32.32 1.85 11.18
CA PHE A 336 -32.24 1.56 12.62
C PHE A 336 -31.44 2.63 13.37
N LEU A 337 -30.29 3.05 12.84
CA LEU A 337 -29.49 4.13 13.43
C LEU A 337 -30.26 5.45 13.46
N LYS A 338 -31.03 5.75 12.42
CA LYS A 338 -31.94 6.90 12.41
C LYS A 338 -32.96 6.83 13.54
N VAL A 339 -33.58 5.67 13.77
CA VAL A 339 -34.50 5.48 14.91
C VAL A 339 -33.77 5.62 16.24
N MET A 340 -32.53 5.13 16.37
CA MET A 340 -31.73 5.30 17.60
C MET A 340 -31.42 6.77 17.88
N LEU A 341 -31.17 7.58 16.86
CA LEU A 341 -31.01 9.03 16.97
C LEU A 341 -32.32 9.71 17.39
N GLU A 342 -33.43 9.43 16.70
CA GLU A 342 -34.76 10.01 16.99
C GLU A 342 -35.24 9.69 18.41
N LYS A 343 -34.88 8.51 18.95
CA LYS A 343 -35.21 8.08 20.31
C LYS A 343 -34.19 8.53 21.35
N GLY A 344 -33.15 9.29 20.98
CA GLY A 344 -32.11 9.78 21.89
C GLY A 344 -31.21 8.69 22.48
N TRP A 345 -31.17 7.50 21.87
CA TRP A 345 -30.21 6.45 22.25
C TRP A 345 -28.79 6.79 21.83
N ILE A 346 -28.67 7.48 20.71
CA ILE A 346 -27.44 8.11 20.22
C ILE A 346 -27.69 9.62 20.17
N VAL A 347 -26.77 10.40 20.73
CA VAL A 347 -26.81 11.87 20.74
C VAL A 347 -25.58 12.35 19.96
N LYS A 348 -25.79 12.84 18.75
CA LYS A 348 -24.72 13.34 17.87
C LYS A 348 -24.14 14.65 18.37
N ASP A 349 -22.87 14.86 18.03
CA ASP A 349 -22.09 16.08 18.24
C ASP A 349 -22.05 16.52 19.72
N ALA A 350 -22.07 15.52 20.60
CA ALA A 350 -22.02 15.66 22.05
C ALA A 350 -21.04 14.63 22.64
N ALA A 351 -20.68 14.79 23.91
CA ALA A 351 -19.85 13.82 24.61
C ALA A 351 -20.48 12.42 24.51
N VAL A 352 -19.67 11.42 24.14
CA VAL A 352 -20.17 10.07 23.80
C VAL A 352 -20.90 9.41 24.98
N GLU A 353 -20.52 9.78 26.20
CA GLU A 353 -21.12 9.35 27.46
C GLU A 353 -22.54 9.90 27.65
N GLN A 354 -23.02 10.79 26.79
CA GLN A 354 -24.44 11.18 26.75
C GLN A 354 -25.27 10.15 25.98
N SER A 355 -24.67 9.41 25.06
CA SER A 355 -25.34 8.36 24.29
C SER A 355 -25.53 7.11 25.15
N ARG A 356 -26.79 6.69 25.34
CA ARG A 356 -27.11 5.45 26.04
C ARG A 356 -26.49 4.24 25.35
N PHE A 357 -26.45 4.24 24.02
CA PHE A 357 -25.84 3.18 23.24
C PHE A 357 -24.36 2.99 23.60
N TRP A 358 -23.59 4.08 23.67
CA TRP A 358 -22.17 4.03 24.00
C TRP A 358 -21.90 3.39 25.36
N LYS A 359 -22.67 3.79 26.38
CA LYS A 359 -22.55 3.22 27.74
C LYS A 359 -22.70 1.70 27.78
N ILE A 360 -23.41 1.11 26.82
CA ILE A 360 -23.62 -0.34 26.77
C ILE A 360 -22.42 -1.04 26.13
N ILE A 361 -21.83 -0.45 25.09
CA ILE A 361 -20.72 -1.06 24.33
C ILE A 361 -19.34 -0.80 24.95
N ASP A 362 -19.21 0.23 25.79
CA ASP A 362 -17.97 0.60 26.46
C ASP A 362 -17.92 0.20 27.94
N ASP A 363 -18.92 -0.53 28.43
CA ASP A 363 -18.96 -1.07 29.79
C ASP A 363 -18.16 -2.40 29.86
N PRO A 364 -17.06 -2.46 30.64
CA PRO A 364 -16.25 -3.68 30.77
C PRO A 364 -17.00 -4.84 31.43
N ASP A 365 -18.02 -4.56 32.24
CA ASP A 365 -18.88 -5.56 32.88
C ASP A 365 -20.24 -5.68 32.16
N GLY A 366 -20.38 -5.01 31.01
CA GLY A 366 -21.61 -4.87 30.26
C GLY A 366 -21.95 -6.07 29.39
N LYS A 367 -23.24 -6.19 29.02
CA LYS A 367 -23.75 -7.28 28.16
C LYS A 367 -23.19 -7.29 26.74
N MET A 368 -22.58 -6.19 26.30
CA MET A 368 -21.96 -6.06 24.97
C MET A 368 -20.44 -6.03 25.03
N PHE A 369 -19.84 -6.40 26.17
CA PHE A 369 -18.40 -6.55 26.29
C PHE A 369 -17.86 -7.54 25.23
N GLY A 370 -16.80 -7.14 24.54
CA GLY A 370 -16.16 -7.94 23.48
C GLY A 370 -16.91 -8.00 22.15
N VAL A 371 -18.10 -7.40 22.02
CA VAL A 371 -18.84 -7.37 20.74
C VAL A 371 -18.14 -6.46 19.74
N PHE A 372 -17.66 -5.30 20.18
CA PHE A 372 -16.91 -4.35 19.36
C PHE A 372 -15.45 -4.32 19.80
N ASN A 373 -14.53 -4.38 18.84
CA ASN A 373 -13.10 -4.25 19.11
C ASN A 373 -12.70 -2.77 19.33
N ALA A 374 -11.43 -2.51 19.63
CA ALA A 374 -10.97 -1.16 19.96
C ALA A 374 -11.16 -0.18 18.79
N THR A 375 -10.85 -0.62 17.57
CA THR A 375 -10.99 0.17 16.34
C THR A 375 -12.44 0.52 16.05
N GLU A 376 -13.35 -0.44 16.12
CA GLU A 376 -14.78 -0.24 15.91
C GLU A 376 -15.37 0.73 16.95
N LYS A 377 -14.98 0.57 18.22
CA LYS A 377 -15.37 1.52 19.27
C LYS A 377 -14.85 2.92 18.98
N GLN A 378 -13.61 3.08 18.53
CA GLN A 378 -13.06 4.39 18.18
C GLN A 378 -13.80 5.04 17.00
N ILE A 379 -14.13 4.26 15.96
CA ILE A 379 -14.94 4.74 14.82
C ILE A 379 -16.32 5.23 15.29
N ILE A 380 -17.01 4.43 16.09
CA ILE A 380 -18.32 4.79 16.64
C ILE A 380 -18.22 6.02 17.53
N LYS A 381 -17.18 6.12 18.37
CA LYS A 381 -16.94 7.27 19.24
C LYS A 381 -16.81 8.55 18.45
N ASP A 382 -15.94 8.57 17.44
CA ASP A 382 -15.71 9.76 16.62
C ASP A 382 -16.95 10.13 15.80
N TRP A 383 -17.68 9.13 15.28
CA TRP A 383 -18.96 9.36 14.61
C TRP A 383 -19.99 10.02 15.53
N ILE A 384 -20.10 9.57 16.78
CA ILE A 384 -21.02 10.16 17.77
C ILE A 384 -20.59 11.58 18.15
N GLN A 385 -19.33 11.75 18.58
CA GLN A 385 -18.82 12.98 19.18
C GLN A 385 -18.55 14.10 18.17
N GLY A 386 -18.25 13.75 16.92
CA GLY A 386 -17.82 14.70 15.90
C GLY A 386 -16.41 15.26 16.15
N ALA A 387 -15.91 16.02 15.17
CA ALA A 387 -14.51 16.49 15.16
C ALA A 387 -14.16 17.44 16.30
N THR A 388 -15.13 18.22 16.81
CA THR A 388 -14.90 19.20 17.89
C THR A 388 -14.55 18.55 19.22
N LEU A 389 -15.08 17.34 19.47
CA LEU A 389 -14.90 16.62 20.73
C LEU A 389 -13.98 15.40 20.59
N ALA A 390 -13.64 15.01 19.36
CA ALA A 390 -12.75 13.90 19.08
C ALA A 390 -11.36 14.12 19.69
N ALA A 391 -10.86 13.09 20.36
CA ALA A 391 -9.53 13.07 20.93
C ALA A 391 -8.61 12.15 20.10
N ARG A 392 -7.31 12.42 20.17
CA ARG A 392 -6.29 11.47 19.69
C ARG A 392 -6.34 10.15 20.47
N LEU A 393 -5.74 9.09 19.92
CA LEU A 393 -5.62 7.81 20.61
C LEU A 393 -4.83 7.97 21.92
N SER A 394 -5.20 7.19 22.94
CA SER A 394 -4.47 7.19 24.20
C SER A 394 -3.09 6.57 24.01
N THR A 395 -2.03 7.29 24.36
CA THR A 395 -0.65 6.80 24.32
C THR A 395 -0.33 5.73 25.37
N GLY A 396 -1.34 5.26 26.12
CA GLY A 396 -1.23 4.24 27.17
C GLY A 396 -0.80 2.87 26.66
N SER A 397 -0.79 2.68 25.34
CA SER A 397 -0.15 1.55 24.68
C SER A 397 1.04 1.99 23.83
N LYS A 398 2.00 2.70 24.43
CA LYS A 398 3.41 2.42 24.10
C LYS A 398 3.76 1.00 24.59
N SER A 399 2.98 -0.01 24.21
CA SER A 399 3.54 -1.33 24.01
C SER A 399 4.53 -1.13 22.88
N GLN A 400 5.77 -0.87 23.26
CA GLN A 400 6.94 -1.36 22.57
C GLN A 400 6.58 -2.07 21.25
N LEU A 401 6.58 -1.31 20.14
CA LEU A 401 6.93 -1.85 18.83
C LEU A 401 8.34 -2.52 18.87
N ASN A 402 9.03 -2.47 20.02
CA ASN A 402 10.02 -3.46 20.46
C ASN A 402 9.42 -4.84 20.80
N HIS A 403 8.46 -5.34 20.02
CA HIS A 403 8.38 -6.79 19.89
C HIS A 403 9.60 -7.22 19.05
N GLN A 404 10.72 -7.41 19.75
CA GLN A 404 11.72 -8.44 19.41
C GLN A 404 11.07 -9.82 19.57
N THR A 405 9.90 -10.03 18.98
CA THR A 405 9.53 -11.37 18.59
C THR A 405 10.26 -11.55 17.29
N GLU A 406 11.49 -12.08 17.36
CA GLU A 406 11.98 -12.88 16.24
C GLU A 406 10.78 -13.74 15.83
N SER A 407 10.27 -13.53 14.61
CA SER A 407 9.21 -14.37 14.11
C SER A 407 9.77 -15.79 14.25
N VAL A 408 9.13 -16.63 15.06
CA VAL A 408 9.51 -18.04 15.09
C VAL A 408 9.12 -18.53 13.71
N LEU A 409 10.11 -18.51 12.80
CA LEU A 409 9.93 -18.87 11.40
C LEU A 409 9.12 -20.15 11.37
N ASN A 410 7.96 -20.11 10.71
CA ASN A 410 7.15 -21.31 10.62
C ASN A 410 7.98 -22.40 9.90
N ARG A 411 7.68 -23.67 10.15
CA ARG A 411 8.49 -24.78 9.62
C ARG A 411 8.57 -24.79 8.08
N ILE A 412 7.57 -24.23 7.40
CA ILE A 412 7.49 -24.18 5.94
C ILE A 412 8.52 -23.17 5.41
N ASP A 413 8.55 -21.96 5.97
CA ASP A 413 9.50 -20.90 5.59
C ASP A 413 10.95 -21.34 5.85
N GLN A 414 11.21 -22.02 6.98
CA GLN A 414 12.52 -22.59 7.27
C GLN A 414 12.96 -23.60 6.19
N GLN A 415 12.05 -24.46 5.73
CA GLN A 415 12.34 -25.43 4.69
C GLN A 415 12.59 -24.75 3.34
N GLN A 416 11.78 -23.78 2.95
CA GLN A 416 11.96 -23.03 1.71
C GLN A 416 13.31 -22.28 1.69
N ILE A 417 13.64 -21.56 2.77
CA ILE A 417 14.93 -20.87 2.91
C ILE A 417 16.08 -21.86 2.87
N HIS A 418 15.98 -23.02 3.54
CA HIS A 418 17.02 -24.04 3.51
C HIS A 418 17.24 -24.61 2.10
N GLN A 419 16.17 -24.90 1.35
CA GLN A 419 16.26 -25.36 -0.02
C GLN A 419 16.90 -24.31 -0.94
N LEU A 420 16.51 -23.03 -0.79
CA LEU A 420 17.07 -21.94 -1.57
C LEU A 420 18.56 -21.73 -1.25
N LYS A 421 18.95 -21.75 0.03
CA LYS A 421 20.36 -21.73 0.48
C LYS A 421 21.19 -22.82 -0.18
N ASN A 422 20.69 -24.07 -0.19
CA ASN A 422 21.39 -25.19 -0.80
C ASN A 422 21.56 -25.02 -2.31
N ARG A 423 20.57 -24.46 -3.00
CA ARG A 423 20.67 -24.14 -4.44
C ARG A 423 21.69 -23.01 -4.67
N LEU A 424 21.64 -21.95 -3.87
CA LEU A 424 22.56 -20.81 -3.95
C LEU A 424 24.02 -21.23 -3.75
N ASN A 425 24.28 -22.13 -2.80
CA ASN A 425 25.62 -22.67 -2.54
C ASN A 425 26.17 -23.56 -3.67
N ARG A 426 25.31 -24.08 -4.55
CA ARG A 426 25.72 -24.87 -5.73
C ARG A 426 26.01 -24.00 -6.95
N CYS A 427 25.56 -22.74 -6.97
CA CYS A 427 25.87 -21.80 -8.03
C CYS A 427 27.35 -21.42 -7.98
N ALA A 428 28.06 -21.62 -9.09
CA ALA A 428 29.49 -21.33 -9.18
C ALA A 428 29.77 -19.84 -9.40
N ALA A 429 28.93 -19.18 -10.21
CA ALA A 429 29.10 -17.79 -10.63
C ALA A 429 28.11 -16.86 -9.91
N ALA A 430 28.44 -15.57 -9.81
CA ALA A 430 27.58 -14.58 -9.15
C ALA A 430 26.29 -14.33 -9.94
N GLU A 431 26.37 -14.34 -11.26
CA GLU A 431 25.27 -14.21 -12.21
C GLU A 431 24.20 -15.27 -11.94
N GLN A 432 24.62 -16.54 -11.81
CA GLN A 432 23.72 -17.66 -11.50
C GLN A 432 23.03 -17.51 -10.14
N LYS A 433 23.71 -16.88 -9.17
CA LYS A 433 23.13 -16.60 -7.85
C LYS A 433 22.08 -15.50 -7.95
N ILE A 434 22.36 -14.44 -8.70
CA ILE A 434 21.42 -13.33 -8.92
C ILE A 434 20.16 -13.86 -9.61
N ASP A 435 20.30 -14.56 -10.73
CA ASP A 435 19.16 -15.10 -11.50
C ASP A 435 18.31 -16.08 -10.66
N LEU A 436 18.95 -16.84 -9.77
CA LEU A 436 18.25 -17.73 -8.83
C LEU A 436 17.41 -16.97 -7.79
N LEU A 437 17.84 -15.76 -7.39
CA LEU A 437 17.21 -14.96 -6.34
C LEU A 437 16.08 -14.06 -6.89
N ILE A 438 16.17 -13.61 -8.15
CA ILE A 438 15.19 -12.69 -8.77
C ILE A 438 13.71 -13.12 -8.61
N PRO A 439 13.33 -14.39 -8.76
CA PRO A 439 11.93 -14.79 -8.55
C PRO A 439 11.41 -14.57 -7.13
N TYR A 440 12.31 -14.57 -6.13
CA TYR A 440 11.95 -14.42 -4.72
C TYR A 440 11.83 -12.96 -4.26
N VAL A 441 12.33 -12.02 -5.06
CA VAL A 441 12.13 -10.59 -4.81
C VAL A 441 10.91 -10.04 -5.54
N ALA A 442 10.13 -10.87 -6.25
CA ALA A 442 8.93 -10.45 -6.96
C ALA A 442 7.85 -9.85 -6.02
N PRO A 443 6.90 -9.04 -6.53
CA PRO A 443 5.88 -8.36 -5.73
C PRO A 443 5.06 -9.28 -4.80
N HIS A 444 4.86 -10.53 -5.20
CA HIS A 444 4.08 -11.52 -4.43
C HIS A 444 4.92 -12.34 -3.42
N MET A 445 6.23 -12.10 -3.34
CA MET A 445 7.17 -12.86 -2.50
C MET A 445 8.00 -11.99 -1.55
N HIS A 446 8.41 -10.78 -1.96
CA HIS A 446 9.49 -10.04 -1.29
C HIS A 446 9.25 -9.73 0.19
N HIS A 447 7.98 -9.58 0.58
CA HIS A 447 7.56 -9.31 1.96
C HIS A 447 7.43 -10.59 2.82
N GLN A 448 7.57 -11.78 2.23
CA GLN A 448 7.59 -13.06 2.95
C GLN A 448 9.01 -13.39 3.43
N GLU A 449 9.14 -14.27 4.42
CA GLU A 449 10.43 -14.61 5.04
C GLU A 449 11.50 -15.10 4.05
N VAL A 450 11.10 -15.93 3.07
CA VAL A 450 12.00 -16.37 1.99
C VAL A 450 12.40 -15.23 1.06
N GLY A 451 11.48 -14.31 0.78
CA GLY A 451 11.72 -13.12 -0.05
C GLY A 451 12.66 -12.14 0.64
N LEU A 452 12.40 -11.81 1.91
CA LEU A 452 13.27 -11.00 2.76
C LEU A 452 14.70 -11.56 2.81
N TRP A 453 14.83 -12.88 3.00
CA TRP A 453 16.15 -13.52 2.93
C TRP A 453 16.80 -13.38 1.55
N ALA A 454 16.05 -13.61 0.46
CA ALA A 454 16.57 -13.49 -0.90
C ALA A 454 16.99 -12.05 -1.24
N THR A 455 16.20 -11.05 -0.84
CA THR A 455 16.51 -9.63 -1.00
C THR A 455 17.84 -9.30 -0.31
N ARG A 456 18.07 -9.74 0.93
CA ARG A 456 19.36 -9.53 1.62
C ARG A 456 20.54 -10.09 0.82
N GLN A 457 20.39 -11.31 0.28
CA GLN A 457 21.45 -11.92 -0.53
C GLN A 457 21.68 -11.17 -1.85
N LEU A 458 20.61 -10.71 -2.49
CA LEU A 458 20.68 -9.94 -3.73
C LEU A 458 21.36 -8.58 -3.50
N CYS A 459 21.04 -7.89 -2.41
CA CYS A 459 21.70 -6.65 -1.99
C CYS A 459 23.21 -6.85 -1.78
N GLN A 460 23.61 -7.94 -1.12
CA GLN A 460 25.04 -8.26 -0.91
C GLN A 460 25.79 -8.50 -2.21
N LEU A 461 25.13 -9.06 -3.23
CA LEU A 461 25.74 -9.34 -4.54
C LEU A 461 25.84 -8.08 -5.42
N LEU A 462 24.80 -7.25 -5.44
CA LEU A 462 24.72 -6.09 -6.32
C LEU A 462 25.28 -4.80 -5.70
N PHE A 463 25.13 -4.62 -4.38
CA PHE A 463 25.47 -3.40 -3.63
C PHE A 463 26.19 -3.71 -2.30
N PRO A 464 27.36 -4.37 -2.34
CA PRO A 464 28.03 -4.85 -1.14
C PRO A 464 28.42 -3.74 -0.15
N PHE A 465 28.82 -2.57 -0.63
CA PHE A 465 29.22 -1.44 0.23
C PHE A 465 28.02 -0.86 1.00
N GLN A 466 26.93 -0.56 0.30
CA GLN A 466 25.70 -0.02 0.89
C GLN A 466 25.10 -1.01 1.88
N THR A 467 25.10 -2.30 1.54
CA THR A 467 24.59 -3.35 2.44
C THR A 467 25.41 -3.45 3.73
N GLN A 468 26.73 -3.30 3.68
CA GLN A 468 27.59 -3.31 4.87
C GLN A 468 27.39 -2.09 5.78
N ALA A 469 27.02 -0.94 5.21
CA ALA A 469 26.77 0.29 5.96
C ALA A 469 25.46 0.25 6.76
N MET A 470 24.54 -0.65 6.45
CA MET A 470 23.28 -0.81 7.18
C MET A 470 23.44 -1.75 8.38
N THR A 471 23.43 -1.18 9.59
CA THR A 471 23.24 -1.91 10.85
C THR A 471 21.81 -1.75 11.34
N TYR A 472 20.97 -2.75 11.11
CA TYR A 472 19.69 -2.86 11.80
C TYR A 472 19.94 -3.57 13.14
N CYS A 473 19.85 -2.83 14.25
CA CYS A 473 19.93 -3.38 15.60
C CYS A 473 18.59 -3.96 16.07
#